data_AF-A0A1B3BBD2-F1
#
_entry.id   AF-A0A1B3BBD2-F1
#
_cell.length_a   1.000
_cell.length_b   1.000
_cell.length_c   1.000
_cell.angle_alpha   90.00
_cell.angle_beta   90.00
_cell.angle_gamma   90.00
#
_symmetry.space_group_name_H-M   'P 1'
#
loop_
_entity.id
_entity.type
_entity.pdbx_description
1 polymer ?
#
loop_
_entity_poly.entity_id
_entity_poly.type
_entity_poly.pdbx_seq_one_letter_code
_entity_poly.pdbx_strand_id
1 'polypeptide(L)'
;MSLLVTACACSSCAPAPNLHEMMPKAQADFFTLFKNLCGKTFVGSTVYPNDPNHDFANKKLIATVEECHNRVIRIPFTVGDDKSRTWVLIASYQGLLFKHDHRHEDGTPDRITNYGGYSAKYKKEPVTATKQFFHADEFTANLIPDAKTNVWMLEYKPETKELVYYLERHGKPRYKALLKQVN
;
A
#
# COMPACT_ATOMS: atom_id res chain seq x y z
N MET A 1 51.16 18.06 31.33
CA MET A 1 49.71 18.00 31.65
C MET A 1 49.01 17.62 30.35
N SER A 2 48.91 16.32 30.06
CA SER A 2 48.33 15.84 28.80
C SER A 2 46.81 15.76 28.94
N LEU A 3 46.08 16.60 28.20
CA LEU A 3 44.64 16.45 28.04
C LEU A 3 44.37 15.29 27.08
N LEU A 4 43.79 14.20 27.60
CA LEU A 4 43.13 13.20 26.77
C LEU A 4 41.78 13.78 26.30
N VAL A 5 41.65 14.00 25.00
CA VAL A 5 40.37 14.25 24.35
C VAL A 5 39.67 12.91 24.19
N THR A 6 38.67 12.64 25.03
CA THR A 6 37.80 11.47 24.88
C THR A 6 36.84 11.72 23.72
N ALA A 7 37.10 11.09 22.58
CA ALA A 7 36.15 11.07 21.47
C ALA A 7 34.91 10.26 21.87
N CYS A 8 33.76 10.93 22.00
CA CYS A 8 32.48 10.28 22.21
C CYS A 8 31.96 9.75 20.86
N ALA A 9 32.21 8.48 20.57
CA ALA A 9 31.63 7.80 19.40
C ALA A 9 30.19 7.35 19.73
N CYS A 10 29.20 8.23 19.55
CA CYS A 10 27.79 7.84 19.53
C CYS A 10 27.43 7.24 18.16
N SER A 11 27.82 5.99 17.91
CA SER A 11 27.28 5.18 16.81
C SER A 11 26.34 4.12 17.39
N SER A 12 25.14 4.52 17.81
CA SER A 12 24.05 3.57 18.04
C SER A 12 23.12 3.59 16.83
N CYS A 13 23.50 2.88 15.77
CA CYS A 13 22.51 2.39 14.81
C CYS A 13 21.77 1.25 15.50
N ALA A 14 20.69 1.58 16.22
CA ALA A 14 19.77 0.55 16.71
C ALA A 14 19.33 -0.33 15.52
N PRO A 15 19.35 -1.65 15.64
CA PRO A 15 18.91 -2.54 14.57
C PRO A 15 17.45 -2.25 14.21
N ALA A 16 17.14 -2.39 12.93
CA ALA A 16 15.77 -2.25 12.47
C ALA A 16 14.87 -3.23 13.24
N PRO A 17 13.70 -2.77 13.74
CA PRO A 17 12.83 -3.61 14.55
C PRO A 17 12.29 -4.79 13.75
N ASN A 18 12.22 -5.95 14.39
CA ASN A 18 11.71 -7.17 13.79
C ASN A 18 10.20 -7.02 13.50
N LEU A 19 9.81 -7.11 12.22
CA LEU A 19 8.42 -6.94 11.80
C LEU A 19 7.48 -7.96 12.45
N HIS A 20 7.95 -9.18 12.69
CA HIS A 20 7.16 -10.25 13.33
C HIS A 20 6.92 -10.03 14.82
N GLU A 21 7.72 -9.18 15.47
CA GLU A 21 7.47 -8.73 16.85
C GLU A 21 6.53 -7.52 16.90
N MET A 22 6.49 -6.73 15.83
CA MET A 22 5.68 -5.51 15.76
C MET A 22 4.22 -5.78 15.38
N MET A 23 3.94 -6.76 14.54
CA MET A 23 2.61 -6.99 13.99
C MET A 23 2.34 -8.48 13.72
N PRO A 24 1.06 -8.88 13.53
CA PRO A 24 0.71 -10.27 13.26
C PRO A 24 1.50 -10.88 12.10
N LYS A 25 1.92 -12.15 12.26
CA LYS A 25 2.79 -12.86 11.31
C LYS A 25 2.37 -12.71 9.84
N ALA A 26 1.09 -12.91 9.52
CA ALA A 26 0.59 -12.81 8.14
C ALA A 26 0.78 -11.41 7.54
N GLN A 27 0.65 -10.35 8.35
CA GLN A 27 0.86 -8.97 7.93
C GLN A 27 2.35 -8.68 7.72
N ALA A 28 3.20 -9.16 8.62
CA ALA A 28 4.67 -9.05 8.51
C ALA A 28 5.22 -9.80 7.29
N ASP A 29 4.72 -11.02 7.04
CA ASP A 29 5.07 -11.81 5.86
C ASP A 29 4.65 -11.09 4.56
N PHE A 30 3.45 -10.48 4.53
CA PHE A 30 2.99 -9.71 3.39
C PHE A 30 3.83 -8.45 3.13
N PHE A 31 4.18 -7.70 4.18
CA PHE A 31 5.09 -6.56 4.04
C PHE A 31 6.45 -7.00 3.50
N THR A 32 6.99 -8.11 4.01
CA THR A 32 8.25 -8.70 3.53
C THR A 32 8.16 -9.14 2.07
N LEU A 33 7.03 -9.74 1.68
CA LEU A 33 6.75 -10.09 0.29
C LEU A 33 6.82 -8.87 -0.63
N PHE A 34 6.15 -7.77 -0.27
CA PHE A 34 6.21 -6.53 -1.06
C PHE A 34 7.60 -5.89 -1.04
N LYS A 35 8.34 -5.99 0.07
CA LYS A 35 9.73 -5.53 0.13
C LYS A 35 10.62 -6.30 -0.87
N ASN A 36 10.38 -7.60 -1.04
CA ASN A 36 11.09 -8.42 -2.04
C ASN A 36 10.67 -8.12 -3.49
N LEU A 37 9.55 -7.42 -3.70
CA LEU A 37 9.12 -6.92 -5.00
C LEU A 37 9.71 -5.54 -5.33
N CYS A 38 10.62 -5.00 -4.52
CA CYS A 38 11.21 -3.68 -4.79
C CYS A 38 11.84 -3.60 -6.19
N GLY A 39 11.55 -2.51 -6.90
CA GLY A 39 11.95 -2.28 -8.29
C GLY A 39 11.12 -3.04 -9.33
N LYS A 40 10.14 -3.87 -8.94
CA LYS A 40 9.25 -4.55 -9.88
C LYS A 40 8.12 -3.63 -10.32
N THR A 41 7.81 -3.69 -11.61
CA THR A 41 6.73 -2.96 -12.24
C THR A 41 5.61 -3.92 -12.64
N PHE A 42 4.38 -3.49 -12.47
CA PHE A 42 3.16 -4.21 -12.80
C PHE A 42 2.33 -3.38 -13.76
N VAL A 43 1.87 -3.99 -14.85
CA VAL A 43 1.08 -3.32 -15.88
C VAL A 43 -0.25 -4.03 -16.04
N GLY A 44 -1.34 -3.27 -16.14
CA GLY A 44 -2.67 -3.85 -16.13
C GLY A 44 -3.78 -2.91 -16.58
N SER A 45 -5.00 -3.31 -16.25
CA SER A 45 -6.22 -2.57 -16.58
C SER A 45 -7.32 -2.80 -15.54
N THR A 46 -8.33 -1.93 -15.60
CA THR A 46 -9.58 -2.08 -14.85
C THR A 46 -10.36 -3.27 -15.39
N VAL A 47 -10.84 -4.14 -14.51
CA VAL A 47 -11.75 -5.25 -14.86
C VAL A 47 -13.14 -5.13 -14.21
N TYR A 48 -13.30 -4.18 -13.28
CA TYR A 48 -14.60 -3.77 -12.73
C TYR A 48 -14.53 -2.31 -12.25
N PRO A 49 -15.57 -1.48 -12.47
CA PRO A 49 -16.81 -1.80 -13.18
C PRO A 49 -16.61 -1.96 -14.69
N ASN A 50 -17.56 -2.62 -15.36
CA ASN A 50 -17.63 -2.62 -16.83
C ASN A 50 -18.44 -1.40 -17.29
N ASP A 51 -17.96 -0.22 -16.95
CA ASP A 51 -18.55 1.07 -17.33
C ASP A 51 -17.52 1.84 -18.16
N PRO A 52 -17.78 2.10 -19.46
CA PRO A 52 -16.86 2.83 -20.32
C PRO A 52 -16.65 4.29 -19.90
N ASN A 53 -17.55 4.85 -19.08
CA ASN A 53 -17.43 6.21 -18.54
C ASN A 53 -16.70 6.26 -17.19
N HIS A 54 -16.30 5.12 -16.63
CA HIS A 54 -15.53 5.12 -15.39
C HIS A 54 -14.18 5.82 -15.61
N ASP A 55 -13.72 6.59 -14.63
CA ASP A 55 -12.50 7.41 -14.73
C ASP A 55 -11.25 6.62 -15.16
N PHE A 56 -11.24 5.31 -14.89
CA PHE A 56 -10.12 4.39 -15.14
C PHE A 56 -10.42 3.43 -16.31
N ALA A 57 -11.55 3.58 -17.01
CA ALA A 57 -11.90 2.78 -18.17
C ALA A 57 -10.90 3.04 -19.31
N ASN A 58 -10.49 1.97 -20.01
CA ASN A 58 -9.56 2.01 -21.14
C ASN A 58 -8.18 2.65 -20.85
N LYS A 59 -7.84 2.89 -19.58
CA LYS A 59 -6.54 3.43 -19.18
C LYS A 59 -5.57 2.31 -18.85
N LYS A 60 -4.32 2.46 -19.32
CA LYS A 60 -3.20 1.62 -18.89
C LYS A 60 -2.90 1.93 -17.42
N LEU A 61 -2.85 0.89 -16.59
CA LEU A 61 -2.48 1.00 -15.18
C LEU A 61 -1.04 0.55 -15.02
N ILE A 62 -0.25 1.32 -14.29
CA ILE A 62 1.15 0.98 -13.98
C ILE A 62 1.35 1.14 -12.47
N ALA A 63 1.76 0.07 -11.80
CA ALA A 63 2.17 0.10 -10.40
C ALA A 63 3.65 -0.30 -10.29
N THR A 64 4.48 0.56 -9.72
CA THR A 64 5.91 0.26 -9.51
C THR A 64 6.17 0.19 -8.03
N VAL A 65 6.70 -0.91 -7.52
CA VAL A 65 7.07 -1.01 -6.10
C VAL A 65 8.42 -0.31 -5.91
N GLU A 66 8.42 0.86 -5.28
CA GLU A 66 9.61 1.68 -5.08
C GLU A 66 9.77 2.13 -3.60
N GLU A 67 10.93 2.70 -3.27
CA GLU A 67 11.22 3.22 -1.92
C GLU A 67 10.90 2.24 -0.77
N CYS A 68 11.58 1.09 -0.76
CA CYS A 68 11.33 0.02 0.22
C CYS A 68 12.20 0.19 1.48
N HIS A 69 11.73 1.00 2.41
CA HIS A 69 12.36 1.22 3.70
C HIS A 69 12.00 0.10 4.70
N ASN A 70 12.55 0.17 5.92
CA ASN A 70 12.29 -0.83 6.95
C ASN A 70 10.83 -0.92 7.39
N ARG A 71 10.08 0.19 7.28
CA ARG A 71 8.68 0.28 7.74
C ARG A 71 7.72 0.89 6.73
N VAL A 72 8.21 1.34 5.58
CA VAL A 72 7.39 1.99 4.56
C VAL A 72 7.78 1.44 3.19
N ILE A 73 6.79 1.13 2.38
CA ILE A 73 6.93 0.82 0.95
C ILE A 73 5.99 1.74 0.20
N ARG A 74 6.48 2.40 -0.85
CA ARG A 74 5.69 3.27 -1.71
C ARG A 74 5.51 2.62 -3.07
N ILE A 75 4.34 2.78 -3.65
CA ILE A 75 3.99 2.14 -4.91
C ILE A 75 3.26 3.18 -5.76
N PRO A 76 3.97 4.02 -6.56
CA PRO A 76 3.31 4.88 -7.51
C PRO A 76 2.38 4.08 -8.40
N PHE A 77 1.21 4.66 -8.59
CA PHE A 77 0.13 4.05 -9.32
C PHE A 77 -0.35 5.04 -10.38
N THR A 78 0.13 4.84 -11.60
CA THR A 78 -0.19 5.66 -12.76
C THR A 78 -1.45 5.13 -13.45
N VAL A 79 -2.35 6.04 -13.83
CA VAL A 79 -3.62 5.75 -14.51
C VAL A 79 -3.68 6.54 -15.81
N GLY A 80 -3.32 5.92 -16.94
CA GLY A 80 -3.10 6.67 -18.19
C GLY A 80 -1.93 7.64 -18.01
N ASP A 81 -2.19 8.94 -18.16
CA ASP A 81 -1.18 10.00 -17.96
C ASP A 81 -1.15 10.55 -16.52
N ASP A 82 -2.14 10.19 -15.70
CA ASP A 82 -2.27 10.68 -14.32
C ASP A 82 -1.34 9.91 -13.37
N LYS A 83 -0.34 10.61 -12.85
CA LYS A 83 0.71 10.10 -11.93
C LYS A 83 0.52 10.56 -10.48
N SER A 84 -0.64 11.12 -10.15
CA SER A 84 -0.89 11.75 -8.84
C SER A 84 -0.89 10.79 -7.65
N ARG A 85 -0.99 9.47 -7.88
CA ARG A 85 -1.32 8.49 -6.83
C ARG A 85 -0.13 7.64 -6.44
N THR A 86 0.02 7.42 -5.15
CA THR A 86 0.95 6.45 -4.58
C THR A 86 0.22 5.63 -3.54
N TRP A 87 0.29 4.30 -3.66
CA TRP A 87 -0.11 3.42 -2.58
C TRP A 87 1.03 3.28 -1.59
N VAL A 88 0.74 3.37 -0.29
CA VAL A 88 1.74 3.34 0.77
C VAL A 88 1.40 2.24 1.75
N LEU A 89 2.30 1.26 1.88
CA LEU A 89 2.23 0.23 2.92
C LEU A 89 3.11 0.64 4.09
N ILE A 90 2.56 0.65 5.31
CA ILE A 90 3.22 1.11 6.52
C ILE A 90 3.16 0.01 7.58
N ALA A 91 4.32 -0.46 8.01
CA ALA A 91 4.47 -1.37 9.14
C ALA A 91 4.46 -0.59 10.46
N SER A 92 3.50 -0.88 11.33
CA SER A 92 3.36 -0.24 12.65
C SER A 92 3.09 -1.28 13.74
N TYR A 93 3.22 -0.87 15.01
CA TYR A 93 2.86 -1.73 16.15
C TYR A 93 1.35 -2.05 16.23
N GLN A 94 0.51 -1.27 15.56
CA GLN A 94 -0.93 -1.54 15.46
C GLN A 94 -1.26 -2.58 14.37
N GLY A 95 -0.31 -2.83 13.46
CA GLY A 95 -0.50 -3.68 12.29
C GLY A 95 -0.04 -3.02 11.00
N LEU A 96 -0.34 -3.69 9.90
CA LEU A 96 -0.08 -3.20 8.55
C LEU A 96 -1.17 -2.21 8.12
N LEU A 97 -0.73 -0.99 7.77
CA LEU A 97 -1.57 0.10 7.31
C LEU A 97 -1.37 0.31 5.81
N PHE A 98 -2.46 0.59 5.10
CA PHE A 98 -2.45 0.92 3.67
C PHE A 98 -3.07 2.30 3.46
N LYS A 99 -2.36 3.20 2.77
CA LYS A 99 -2.80 4.57 2.49
C LYS A 99 -2.68 4.90 1.00
N HIS A 100 -3.51 5.82 0.54
CA HIS A 100 -3.46 6.41 -0.80
C HIS A 100 -2.96 7.85 -0.66
N ASP A 101 -1.70 8.08 -0.98
CA ASP A 101 -1.10 9.42 -1.04
C ASP A 101 -1.36 10.00 -2.44
N HIS A 102 -2.14 11.08 -2.49
CA HIS A 102 -2.44 11.84 -3.69
C HIS A 102 -1.74 13.19 -3.62
N ARG A 103 -1.06 13.56 -4.71
CA ARG A 103 -0.31 14.82 -4.83
C ARG A 103 -0.60 15.50 -6.16
N HIS A 104 -0.55 16.83 -6.14
CA HIS A 104 -0.53 17.65 -7.35
C HIS A 104 0.81 17.49 -8.09
N GLU A 105 0.89 17.99 -9.32
CA GLU A 105 2.10 17.89 -10.15
C GLU A 105 3.33 18.56 -9.53
N ASP A 106 3.12 19.59 -8.71
CA ASP A 106 4.17 20.27 -7.94
C ASP A 106 4.61 19.51 -6.67
N GLY A 107 4.02 18.33 -6.42
CA GLY A 107 4.31 17.47 -5.28
C GLY A 107 3.58 17.86 -3.98
N THR A 108 2.79 18.94 -3.97
CA THR A 108 1.99 19.31 -2.81
C THR A 108 0.84 18.30 -2.59
N PRO A 109 0.44 18.03 -1.33
CA PRO A 109 -0.63 17.06 -1.07
C PRO A 109 -1.98 17.55 -1.58
N ASP A 110 -2.74 16.66 -2.24
CA ASP A 110 -4.14 16.92 -2.60
C ASP A 110 -5.00 17.06 -1.34
N ARG A 111 -6.11 17.80 -1.42
CA ARG A 111 -7.07 17.92 -0.31
C ARG A 111 -7.62 16.56 0.14
N ILE A 112 -7.81 15.62 -0.79
CA ILE A 112 -8.30 14.26 -0.56
C ILE A 112 -7.13 13.28 -0.74
N THR A 113 -6.31 13.18 0.30
CA THR A 113 -5.09 12.35 0.34
C THR A 113 -4.97 11.58 1.66
N ASN A 114 -4.07 10.62 1.73
CA ASN A 114 -3.74 9.79 2.90
C ASN A 114 -4.93 9.00 3.50
N TYR A 115 -5.94 8.71 2.69
CA TYR A 115 -7.05 7.84 3.07
C TYR A 115 -6.69 6.35 2.89
N GLY A 116 -7.31 5.48 3.67
CA GLY A 116 -7.02 4.04 3.72
C GLY A 116 -7.34 3.44 5.09
N GLY A 117 -6.52 2.50 5.56
CA GLY A 117 -6.64 1.99 6.93
C GLY A 117 -5.95 0.66 7.17
N TYR A 118 -6.31 0.01 8.28
CA TYR A 118 -5.55 -1.12 8.84
C TYR A 118 -6.01 -2.47 8.29
N SER A 119 -5.04 -3.37 8.16
CA SER A 119 -5.28 -4.74 7.76
C SER A 119 -6.01 -5.53 8.84
N ALA A 120 -7.10 -6.20 8.47
CA ALA A 120 -7.81 -7.13 9.32
C ALA A 120 -8.51 -8.20 8.46
N LYS A 121 -9.02 -9.27 9.08
CA LYS A 121 -9.90 -10.22 8.40
C LYS A 121 -11.11 -9.50 7.79
N TYR A 122 -11.63 -10.02 6.70
CA TYR A 122 -12.84 -9.48 6.07
C TYR A 122 -13.83 -10.59 5.77
N LYS A 123 -15.09 -10.41 6.17
CA LYS A 123 -16.12 -11.46 6.13
C LYS A 123 -15.59 -12.72 6.84
N LYS A 124 -15.64 -13.89 6.18
CA LYS A 124 -15.09 -15.15 6.68
C LYS A 124 -13.66 -15.43 6.20
N GLU A 125 -13.03 -14.49 5.50
CA GLU A 125 -11.69 -14.66 4.92
C GLU A 125 -10.60 -14.08 5.84
N PRO A 126 -9.56 -14.87 6.19
CA PRO A 126 -8.40 -14.38 6.91
C PRO A 126 -7.46 -13.60 5.98
N VAL A 127 -6.60 -12.78 6.56
CA VAL A 127 -5.42 -12.22 5.86
C VAL A 127 -4.32 -13.28 5.76
N THR A 128 -3.50 -13.21 4.72
CA THR A 128 -2.43 -14.17 4.43
C THR A 128 -1.14 -13.45 4.05
N ALA A 129 -0.03 -14.18 3.94
CA ALA A 129 1.23 -13.62 3.44
C ALA A 129 1.13 -13.00 2.03
N THR A 130 0.08 -13.31 1.26
CA THR A 130 -0.09 -12.85 -0.13
C THR A 130 -1.33 -11.98 -0.35
N LYS A 131 -2.26 -11.90 0.62
CA LYS A 131 -3.52 -11.16 0.50
C LYS A 131 -3.86 -10.46 1.82
N GLN A 132 -4.17 -9.17 1.75
CA GLN A 132 -4.57 -8.35 2.90
C GLN A 132 -5.86 -7.59 2.60
N PHE A 133 -6.66 -7.33 3.64
CA PHE A 133 -7.86 -6.50 3.54
C PHE A 133 -7.73 -5.31 4.47
N PHE A 134 -7.83 -4.10 3.94
CA PHE A 134 -7.64 -2.86 4.66
C PHE A 134 -8.98 -2.15 4.84
N HIS A 135 -9.42 -2.01 6.08
CA HIS A 135 -10.69 -1.36 6.42
C HIS A 135 -10.46 0.14 6.57
N ALA A 136 -11.38 0.96 6.05
CA ALA A 136 -11.36 2.41 6.26
C ALA A 136 -11.21 2.77 7.74
N ASP A 137 -10.19 3.57 8.03
CA ASP A 137 -9.98 4.12 9.36
C ASP A 137 -10.82 5.39 9.60
N GLU A 138 -10.78 5.91 10.83
CA GLU A 138 -11.53 7.09 11.23
C GLU A 138 -11.14 8.32 10.40
N PHE A 139 -9.85 8.50 10.10
CA PHE A 139 -9.38 9.57 9.22
C PHE A 139 -10.07 9.52 7.86
N THR A 140 -10.15 8.33 7.27
CA THR A 140 -10.85 8.11 6.00
C THR A 140 -12.34 8.42 6.10
N ALA A 141 -13.01 7.96 7.16
CA ALA A 141 -14.44 8.20 7.35
C ALA A 141 -14.74 9.69 7.51
N ASN A 142 -13.87 10.45 8.17
CA ASN A 142 -14.01 11.89 8.35
C ASN A 142 -13.70 12.66 7.05
N LEU A 143 -12.68 12.24 6.30
CA LEU A 143 -12.27 12.89 5.05
C LEU A 143 -13.26 12.61 3.90
N ILE A 144 -13.75 11.37 3.81
CA ILE A 144 -14.63 10.89 2.75
C ILE A 144 -15.75 10.07 3.40
N PRO A 145 -16.86 10.71 3.85
CA PRO A 145 -17.95 10.02 4.56
C PRO A 145 -18.51 8.78 3.87
N ASP A 146 -18.58 8.79 2.53
CA ASP A 146 -19.03 7.65 1.74
C ASP A 146 -18.05 6.46 1.76
N ALA A 147 -16.76 6.73 2.02
CA ALA A 147 -15.72 5.72 2.11
C ALA A 147 -15.65 5.03 3.48
N LYS A 148 -16.50 5.40 4.47
CA LYS A 148 -16.46 4.81 5.82
C LYS A 148 -16.63 3.28 5.86
N THR A 149 -17.21 2.70 4.82
CA THR A 149 -17.40 1.24 4.69
C THR A 149 -16.46 0.61 3.66
N ASN A 150 -15.50 1.38 3.15
CA ASN A 150 -14.55 0.86 2.18
C ASN A 150 -13.72 -0.26 2.81
N VAL A 151 -13.54 -1.32 2.04
CA VAL A 151 -12.53 -2.34 2.31
C VAL A 151 -11.73 -2.51 1.04
N TRP A 152 -10.47 -2.10 1.10
CA TRP A 152 -9.50 -2.35 0.04
C TRP A 152 -8.90 -3.73 0.21
N MET A 153 -8.57 -4.38 -0.90
CA MET A 153 -7.85 -5.64 -0.91
C MET A 153 -6.66 -5.49 -1.85
N LEU A 154 -5.48 -5.85 -1.34
CA LEU A 154 -4.27 -5.98 -2.12
C LEU A 154 -3.80 -7.44 -2.04
N GLU A 155 -3.62 -8.07 -3.19
CA GLU A 155 -3.15 -9.44 -3.30
C GLU A 155 -2.06 -9.53 -4.36
N TYR A 156 -0.96 -10.19 -4.03
CA TYR A 156 0.03 -10.59 -5.01
C TYR A 156 0.00 -12.11 -5.14
N LYS A 157 -0.14 -12.62 -6.35
CA LYS A 157 -0.15 -14.05 -6.68
C LYS A 157 1.22 -14.46 -7.24
N PRO A 158 2.11 -15.11 -6.47
CA PRO A 158 3.46 -15.42 -6.92
C PRO A 158 3.51 -16.30 -8.16
N GLU A 159 2.61 -17.29 -8.26
CA GLU A 159 2.56 -18.25 -9.37
C GLU A 159 2.28 -17.60 -10.72
N THR A 160 1.42 -16.58 -10.75
CA THR A 160 1.02 -15.88 -11.97
C THR A 160 1.70 -14.52 -12.13
N LYS A 161 2.48 -14.10 -11.12
CA LYS A 161 3.05 -12.75 -10.99
C LYS A 161 2.01 -11.65 -11.19
N GLU A 162 0.82 -11.84 -10.63
CA GLU A 162 -0.31 -10.91 -10.76
C GLU A 162 -0.52 -10.14 -9.45
N LEU A 163 -0.57 -8.81 -9.55
CA LEU A 163 -1.00 -7.91 -8.50
C LEU A 163 -2.48 -7.55 -8.72
N VAL A 164 -3.29 -7.80 -7.70
CA VAL A 164 -4.73 -7.52 -7.69
C VAL A 164 -4.99 -6.39 -6.70
N TYR A 165 -5.67 -5.36 -7.19
CA TYR A 165 -6.25 -4.31 -6.34
C TYR A 165 -7.76 -4.37 -6.47
N TYR A 166 -8.45 -4.44 -5.33
CA TYR A 166 -9.91 -4.52 -5.28
C TYR A 166 -10.45 -3.62 -4.18
N LEU A 167 -11.64 -3.09 -4.39
CA LEU A 167 -12.33 -2.24 -3.44
C LEU A 167 -13.79 -2.66 -3.35
N GLU A 168 -14.26 -2.91 -2.14
CA GLU A 168 -15.68 -2.93 -1.81
C GLU A 168 -16.09 -1.67 -1.08
N ARG A 169 -17.36 -1.27 -1.30
CA ARG A 169 -18.04 -0.26 -0.50
C ARG A 169 -19.45 -0.76 -0.19
N HIS A 170 -19.91 -0.59 1.04
CA HIS A 170 -21.17 -1.15 1.52
C HIS A 170 -21.29 -2.67 1.31
N GLY A 171 -20.16 -3.39 1.37
CA GLY A 171 -20.09 -4.83 1.12
C GLY A 171 -20.36 -5.25 -0.33
N LYS A 172 -20.29 -4.31 -1.28
CA LYS A 172 -20.48 -4.56 -2.72
C LYS A 172 -19.22 -4.17 -3.50
N PRO A 173 -18.92 -4.86 -4.61
CA PRO A 173 -17.82 -4.47 -5.50
C PRO A 173 -17.95 -3.01 -5.93
N ARG A 174 -16.85 -2.26 -5.86
CA ARG A 174 -16.77 -0.87 -6.32
C ARG A 174 -15.69 -0.65 -7.37
N TYR A 175 -14.59 -1.40 -7.30
CA TYR A 175 -13.50 -1.33 -8.28
C TYR A 175 -12.63 -2.59 -8.23
N LYS A 176 -12.09 -3.02 -9.38
CA LYS A 176 -11.09 -4.09 -9.49
C LYS A 176 -10.10 -3.81 -10.62
N ALA A 177 -8.81 -3.96 -10.33
CA ALA A 177 -7.73 -3.97 -11.31
C ALA A 177 -6.93 -5.27 -11.23
N LEU A 178 -6.46 -5.73 -12.39
CA LEU A 178 -5.51 -6.83 -12.52
C LEU A 178 -4.26 -6.30 -13.23
N LEU A 179 -3.11 -6.44 -12.59
CA LEU A 179 -1.82 -6.02 -13.12
C LEU A 179 -0.84 -7.18 -13.13
N LYS A 180 -0.14 -7.40 -14.24
CA LYS A 180 0.88 -8.44 -14.36
C LYS A 180 2.26 -7.83 -14.24
N GLN A 181 3.16 -8.51 -13.53
CA GLN A 181 4.55 -8.12 -13.44
C GLN A 181 5.16 -8.11 -14.84
N VAL A 182 5.82 -7.01 -15.19
CA VAL A 182 6.63 -6.89 -16.40
C VAL A 182 8.11 -6.96 -16.01
N ASN A 183 8.94 -7.49 -16.91
CA ASN A 183 10.39 -7.60 -16.71
C ASN A 183 11.06 -6.26 -16.92
#